data_AF-A0A932KUZ3-F1
#
_entry.id   AF-A0A932KUZ3-F1
#
_cell.length_a   1.000
_cell.length_b   1.000
_cell.length_c   1.000
_cell.angle_alpha   90.00
_cell.angle_beta   90.00
_cell.angle_gamma   90.00
#
_symmetry.space_group_name_H-M   'P 1'
#
loop_
_entity.id
_entity.type
_entity.pdbx_description
1 polymer ?
#
loop_
_entity_poly.entity_id
_entity_poly.type
_entity_poly.pdbx_seq_one_letter_code
_entity_poly.pdbx_strand_id
1 'polypeptide(L)' 'MDKILTTLYAPQAWFMALPPYLSYTVIGLIIMTLLGCAGFILARLGYKPLWALLLLVPTVNVIAVWVLAYRRFPRESL' A
#
# COMPACT_ATOMS: atom_id res chain seq x y z
N MET A 1 16.97 6.95 -27.03
CA MET A 1 16.74 5.77 -26.17
C MET A 1 16.61 6.16 -24.69
N ASP A 2 17.24 7.26 -24.30
CA ASP A 2 17.35 7.75 -22.90
C ASP A 2 16.03 8.19 -22.28
N LYS A 3 15.11 8.76 -23.08
CA LYS A 3 13.78 9.19 -22.60
C LYS A 3 12.90 8.04 -22.11
N ILE A 4 13.04 6.84 -22.70
CA ILE A 4 12.27 5.65 -22.29
C ILE A 4 12.83 5.10 -20.98
N LEU A 5 14.15 5.02 -20.87
CA LEU A 5 14.80 4.58 -19.63
C LEU A 5 14.49 5.51 -18.47
N THR A 6 14.47 6.84 -18.68
CA THR A 6 14.13 7.80 -17.63
C THR A 6 12.65 7.79 -17.26
N THR A 7 11.72 7.56 -18.19
CA THR A 7 10.29 7.40 -17.88
C THR A 7 9.98 6.09 -17.15
N LEU A 8 10.72 5.02 -17.43
CA LEU A 8 10.60 3.75 -16.71
C LEU A 8 11.24 3.80 -15.32
N TYR A 9 12.37 4.50 -15.16
CA TYR A 9 13.06 4.65 -13.86
C TYR A 9 12.38 5.64 -12.91
N ALA A 10 11.70 6.67 -13.44
CA ALA A 10 11.04 7.69 -12.65
C ALA A 10 9.52 7.54 -12.77
N PRO A 11 8.89 6.64 -11.99
CA PRO A 11 7.46 6.46 -12.07
C PRO A 11 6.68 7.73 -11.70
N GLN A 12 7.28 8.65 -10.93
CA GLN A 12 6.63 9.94 -10.68
C GLN A 12 6.55 10.82 -11.94
N ALA A 13 7.47 10.67 -12.91
CA ALA A 13 7.53 11.54 -14.07
C ALA A 13 6.34 11.32 -15.01
N TRP A 14 5.94 10.07 -15.23
CA TRP A 14 4.72 9.78 -15.99
C TRP A 14 3.47 10.15 -15.21
N PHE A 15 3.50 10.01 -13.87
CA PHE A 15 2.38 10.37 -13.01
C PHE A 15 2.08 11.87 -13.00
N MET A 16 3.14 12.69 -13.01
CA MET A 16 3.06 14.16 -13.07
C MET A 16 2.75 14.69 -14.48
N ALA A 17 2.95 13.88 -15.52
CA ALA A 17 2.60 14.21 -16.90
C ALA A 17 1.12 13.97 -17.22
N LEU A 18 0.38 13.27 -16.36
CA LEU A 18 -1.04 13.00 -16.54
C LEU A 18 -1.90 14.23 -16.20
N PRO A 19 -3.10 14.35 -16.78
CA PRO A 19 -4.05 15.36 -16.38
C PRO A 19 -4.37 15.27 -14.87
N PRO A 20 -4.51 16.41 -14.16
CA PRO A 20 -4.64 16.39 -12.69
C PRO A 20 -5.77 15.51 -12.17
N TYR A 21 -6.92 15.51 -12.85
CA TYR A 21 -8.07 14.68 -12.47
C TYR A 21 -7.74 13.18 -12.51
N LEU A 22 -6.93 12.73 -13.46
CA LEU A 22 -6.54 11.33 -13.64
C LEU A 22 -5.48 10.95 -12.60
N SER A 23 -4.54 11.86 -12.32
CA SER A 23 -3.58 11.68 -11.23
C SER A 23 -4.29 11.51 -9.87
N TYR A 24 -5.31 12.32 -9.59
CA TYR A 24 -6.09 12.20 -8.34
C TYR A 24 -6.89 10.90 -8.25
N THR A 25 -7.48 10.41 -9.35
CA THR A 25 -8.21 9.12 -9.33
C THR A 25 -7.27 7.95 -9.11
N VAL A 26 -6.08 7.98 -9.71
CA VAL A 26 -5.04 6.95 -9.49
C VAL A 26 -4.57 6.95 -8.03
N ILE A 27 -4.31 8.11 -7.44
CA ILE A 27 -3.97 8.20 -6.00
C ILE A 27 -5.12 7.64 -5.14
N GLY A 28 -6.36 8.03 -5.44
CA GLY A 28 -7.54 7.54 -4.72
C GLY A 28 -7.65 6.02 -4.77
N LEU A 29 -7.44 5.41 -5.94
CA LEU A 29 -7.42 3.96 -6.14
C LEU A 29 -6.32 3.28 -5.32
N ILE A 30 -5.10 3.84 -5.33
CA ILE A 30 -3.97 3.30 -4.56
C ILE A 30 -4.29 3.33 -3.06
N ILE A 31 -4.81 4.44 -2.55
CA ILE A 31 -5.16 4.56 -1.13
C ILE A 31 -6.32 3.61 -0.77
N MET A 32 -7.34 3.53 -1.62
CA MET A 32 -8.51 2.68 -1.38
C MET A 32 -8.14 1.19 -1.35
N THR A 33 -7.31 0.74 -2.30
CA THR A 33 -6.82 -0.64 -2.34
C THR A 33 -5.91 -0.95 -1.16
N LEU A 34 -5.01 -0.03 -0.78
CA LEU A 34 -4.12 -0.19 0.36
C LEU A 34 -4.90 -0.31 1.69
N LEU A 35 -5.87 0.58 1.92
CA LEU A 35 -6.74 0.50 3.10
C LEU A 35 -7.61 -0.75 3.09
N GLY A 36 -8.13 -1.15 1.92
CA GLY A 36 -8.94 -2.37 1.78
C GLY A 36 -8.16 -3.63 2.12
N CYS A 37 -6.96 -3.81 1.54
CA CYS A 37 -6.10 -4.95 1.83
C CYS A 37 -5.63 -4.95 3.28
N ALA A 38 -5.21 -3.80 3.80
CA ALA A 38 -4.81 -3.66 5.20
C ALA A 38 -5.95 -3.99 6.16
N GLY A 39 -7.14 -3.43 5.94
CA GLY A 39 -8.32 -3.70 6.75
C GLY A 39 -8.72 -5.16 6.71
N PHE A 40 -8.64 -5.81 5.54
CA PHE A 40 -8.90 -7.24 5.38
C PHE A 40 -7.90 -8.09 6.19
N ILE A 41 -6.60 -7.79 6.11
CA ILE A 41 -5.56 -8.48 6.87
C ILE A 41 -5.78 -8.29 8.38
N LEU A 42 -6.06 -7.06 8.82
CA LEU A 42 -6.34 -6.75 10.23
C LEU A 42 -7.60 -7.45 10.75
N ALA A 43 -8.66 -7.49 9.95
CA ALA A 43 -9.89 -8.19 10.30
C ALA A 43 -9.64 -9.71 10.46
N ARG A 44 -8.83 -10.30 9.57
CA ARG A 44 -8.42 -11.71 9.67
C ARG A 44 -7.58 -12.00 10.92
N LEU A 45 -6.88 -10.99 11.45
CA LEU A 45 -6.11 -11.07 12.69
C LEU A 45 -6.93 -10.73 13.95
N GLY A 46 -8.22 -10.41 13.81
CA GLY A 46 -9.10 -10.04 14.92
C GLY A 46 -8.88 -8.63 15.48
N TYR A 47 -8.10 -7.79 14.78
CA TYR A 47 -7.88 -6.39 15.16
C TYR A 47 -8.93 -5.47 14.55
N LYS A 48 -9.23 -4.35 15.22
CA LYS A 48 -10.20 -3.37 14.71
C LYS A 48 -9.72 -2.83 13.35
N PRO A 49 -10.55 -2.81 12.30
CA PRO A 49 -10.13 -2.39 10.96
C PRO A 49 -9.66 -0.92 10.90
N LEU A 50 -10.05 -0.10 11.89
CA LEU A 50 -9.57 1.28 12.03
C LEU A 50 -8.05 1.40 12.19
N TRP A 51 -7.36 0.36 12.66
CA TRP A 51 -5.89 0.36 12.74
C TRP A 51 -5.22 0.42 11.35
N ALA A 52 -5.96 0.13 10.27
CA ALA A 52 -5.47 0.30 8.90
C ALA A 52 -5.17 1.77 8.57
N LEU A 53 -5.84 2.73 9.23
CA LEU A 53 -5.54 4.15 9.03
C LEU A 53 -4.10 4.51 9.42
N LEU A 54 -3.51 3.81 10.40
CA LEU A 54 -2.14 4.09 10.79
C LEU A 54 -1.13 3.75 9.69
N LEU A 55 -1.48 2.87 8.76
CA LEU A 55 -0.62 2.50 7.62
C LEU A 55 -0.49 3.60 6.57
N LEU A 56 -1.36 4.63 6.62
CA LEU A 56 -1.16 5.85 5.82
C LEU A 56 0.12 6.59 6.23
N VAL A 57 0.60 6.39 7.46
CA VAL A 57 1.88 6.92 7.92
C VAL A 57 3.00 5.96 7.49
N PRO A 58 3.94 6.36 6.61
CA PRO A 58 4.95 5.45 6.05
C PRO A 58 5.79 4.76 7.12
N THR A 59 6.16 5.47 8.19
CA THR A 59 6.94 4.93 9.30
C THR A 59 6.20 3.81 10.03
N VAL A 60 4.88 3.98 10.24
CA VAL A 60 4.06 2.97 10.91
C VAL A 60 3.81 1.77 10.00
N ASN A 61 3.75 1.98 8.69
CA ASN A 61 3.65 0.89 7.71
C ASN A 61 4.81 -0.10 7.84
N VAL A 62 6.06 0.39 7.93
CA VAL A 62 7.24 -0.48 8.12
C VAL A 62 7.14 -1.28 9.41
N ILE A 63 6.74 -0.63 10.51
CA ILE A 63 6.57 -1.29 11.82
C ILE A 63 5.45 -2.34 11.76
N ALA A 64 4.33 -2.03 11.11
CA ALA A 64 3.20 -2.95 10.97
C ALA A 64 3.57 -4.18 10.16
N VAL A 65 4.32 -4.01 9.05
CA VAL A 65 4.87 -5.13 8.27
C VAL A 65 5.81 -5.97 9.11
N TRP A 66 6.68 -5.35 9.90
CA TRP A 66 7.54 -6.05 10.86
C TRP A 66 6.73 -6.87 11.87
N VAL A 67 5.74 -6.26 12.51
CA VAL A 67 4.87 -6.94 13.49
C VAL A 67 4.14 -8.11 12.82
N LEU A 68 3.63 -7.94 11.60
CA LEU A 68 3.00 -9.01 10.81
C LEU A 68 3.99 -10.14 10.48
N ALA A 69 5.23 -9.82 10.15
CA ALA A 69 6.26 -10.82 9.84
C ALA A 69 6.64 -11.67 11.07
N TYR A 70 6.70 -11.07 12.25
CA TYR A 70 6.98 -11.79 13.50
C TYR A 70 5.75 -12.51 14.07
N ARG A 71 4.54 -12.20 13.60
CA ARG A 71 3.35 -12.97 13.96
C ARG A 71 3.45 -14.35 13.30
N ARG A 72 3.44 -15.38 14.14
CA ARG A 72 3.40 -16.77 13.70
C ARG A 72 2.13 -16.99 12.89
N PHE A 73 2.27 -17.07 11.56
CA PHE A 73 1.18 -17.50 10.68
C PHE A 73 0.64 -18.84 11.20
N PRO A 74 -0.69 -19.03 11.28
CA PRO A 74 -1.25 -20.32 11.66
C PRO A 74 -0.72 -21.34 10.67
N ARG A 75 0.21 -22.17 11.13
CA ARG A 75 0.68 -23.32 10.35
C ARG A 75 -0.52 -24.23 10.26
N GLU A 76 -1.01 -24.45 9.05
CA GLU A 76 -1.96 -25.51 8.76
C GLU A 76 -1.32 -26.80 9.30
N SER A 77 -1.83 -27.30 10.42
CA SER A 77 -1.53 -28.64 10.88
C SER A 77 -2.23 -29.57 9.90
N LEU A 78 -1.42 -30.12 8.98
CA LEU A 78 -1.73 -31.23 8.09
C LEU A 78 -2.61 -32.29 8.77
#